data_AF-A0A1M7F459-F1
#
_entry.id   AF-A0A1M7F459-F1
#
_cell.length_a   1.000
_cell.length_b   1.000
_cell.length_c   1.000
_cell.angle_alpha   90.00
_cell.angle_beta   90.00
_cell.angle_gamma   90.00
#
_symmetry.space_group_name_H-M   'P 1'
#
loop_
_entity.id
_entity.type
_entity.pdbx_description
1 polymer ?
#
loop_
_entity_poly.entity_id
_entity_poly.type
_entity_poly.pdbx_seq_one_letter_code
_entity_poly.pdbx_strand_id
1 'polypeptide(L)'
;MRNRFAFQPRYFLFWLAFFVVAKAVFLLYHFGKAGTLPAGTLAGIFGYGLRLDASAAAYLSLVPFVLLMAGSLLGNRAGTDRLIRFYTAVTGVLVAFLSTADLELYRTWGFRLDATPLQYLNSPAEMAASAGSAPLLLLIGAFIGLLLLGYLLYNTIVGRLPQLPAGFGRGRAALASLLYAVLLVVPLRGGVQQIPINQSDVYFASQPFANHAAVNVPWNVVNSLTTLRDTDPARYQFLPDSTAQRLVRPLYTYTDTPAADSATTGLLRTARPNVVFIILESFTAKLVGSMGGEAGITPNLDSLARTGVLFSNIYAAGDRSQKGLVALLSGYPSQPTSGGIIKSPRKTEQLPHLARSLKQAGYSTQYYYGGELAFANMKSYLMTAGYARLTERADFPKSQQNSKWGAHDHVLFDKVLADLRTQRQPFFTTAFTLSSHEPFEIPIPRKFRGTDETALFRNSVYYTDWALGRFLHEARQQPWYDNTLLVLVADHGHTLPGFSAVDSPDKFQIPLVLAGGALRPEARGRVVRSLGSQTDIAATLLAQLQLPATGYRWSRDLLRPVQQPSAFYCYNDGFGFVTPAGSLTFDNVSGRETSRTKGVPSRQLRQGQAYEQLSMQDYQNK
;
A
#
# COMPACT_ATOMS: atom_id res chain seq x y z
N MET A 1 -1.54 12.32 48.98
CA MET A 1 -0.70 13.12 48.05
C MET A 1 -0.47 12.33 46.77
N ARG A 2 -0.49 12.96 45.58
CA ARG A 2 -0.24 12.26 44.30
C ARG A 2 1.25 11.89 44.20
N ASN A 3 1.57 10.66 43.77
CA ASN A 3 2.95 10.18 43.58
C ASN A 3 3.63 10.90 42.39
N ARG A 4 4.85 11.41 42.59
CA ARG A 4 5.67 12.07 41.56
C ARG A 4 5.94 11.17 40.35
N PHE A 5 6.22 9.89 40.57
CA PHE A 5 6.57 8.97 39.48
C PHE A 5 5.36 8.47 38.70
N ALA A 6 4.14 8.68 39.22
CA ALA A 6 2.91 8.43 38.48
C ALA A 6 2.57 9.58 37.52
N PHE A 7 3.26 10.72 37.56
CA PHE A 7 2.95 11.89 36.73
C PHE A 7 3.06 11.57 35.23
N GLN A 8 4.16 10.95 34.80
CA GLN A 8 4.40 10.61 33.39
C GLN A 8 3.38 9.59 32.85
N PRO A 9 3.13 8.44 33.51
CA PRO A 9 2.06 7.53 33.11
C PRO A 9 0.67 8.19 33.05
N ARG A 10 0.33 9.03 34.04
CA ARG A 10 -0.94 9.77 34.06
C ARG A 10 -1.05 10.77 32.91
N TYR A 11 0.04 11.44 32.57
CA TYR A 11 0.08 12.38 31.45
C TYR A 11 -0.17 11.67 30.11
N PHE A 12 0.44 10.49 29.91
CA PHE A 12 0.17 9.64 28.76
C PHE A 12 -1.30 9.19 28.72
N LEU A 13 -1.83 8.69 29.84
CA LEU A 13 -3.23 8.25 29.96
C LEU A 13 -4.24 9.39 29.74
N PHE A 14 -3.88 10.62 30.11
CA PHE A 14 -4.71 11.80 29.82
C PHE A 14 -4.93 11.99 28.32
N TRP A 15 -3.86 11.96 27.51
CA TRP A 15 -3.98 12.08 26.07
C TRP A 15 -4.74 10.91 25.45
N LEU A 16 -4.48 9.68 25.93
CA LEU A 16 -5.18 8.49 25.48
C LEU A 16 -6.70 8.61 25.73
N ALA A 17 -7.09 9.02 26.95
CA ALA A 17 -8.49 9.23 27.30
C ALA A 17 -9.13 10.35 26.46
N PHE A 18 -8.40 11.44 26.24
CA PHE A 18 -8.86 12.53 25.37
C PHE A 18 -9.17 12.02 23.95
N PHE A 19 -8.28 11.21 23.35
CA PHE A 19 -8.49 10.68 22.00
C PHE A 19 -9.65 9.69 21.90
N VAL A 20 -9.84 8.85 22.92
CA VAL A 20 -11.01 7.96 23.00
C VAL A 20 -12.31 8.77 23.01
N VAL A 21 -12.37 9.86 23.79
CA VAL A 21 -13.56 10.71 23.81
C VAL A 21 -13.72 11.51 22.51
N ALA A 22 -12.66 12.07 21.94
CA ALA A 22 -12.73 12.75 20.65
C ALA A 22 -13.25 11.83 19.53
N LYS A 23 -12.89 10.54 19.57
CA LYS A 23 -13.42 9.50 18.67
C LYS A 23 -14.91 9.23 18.92
N ALA A 24 -15.34 9.20 20.18
CA ALA A 24 -16.77 9.09 20.51
C ALA A 24 -17.56 10.31 19.99
N VAL A 25 -17.02 11.52 20.13
CA VAL A 25 -17.61 12.76 19.57
C VAL A 25 -17.74 12.66 18.05
N PHE A 26 -16.72 12.15 17.35
CA PHE A 26 -16.80 11.91 15.91
C PHE A 26 -17.92 10.94 15.52
N LEU A 27 -18.05 9.81 16.25
CA LEU A 27 -19.13 8.85 16.00
C LEU A 27 -20.51 9.43 16.29
N LEU A 28 -20.64 10.26 17.32
CA LEU A 28 -21.90 10.96 17.64
C LEU A 28 -22.26 11.98 16.55
N TYR A 29 -21.29 12.76 16.06
CA TYR A 29 -21.51 13.70 14.97
C TYR A 29 -21.94 12.99 13.68
N HIS A 30 -21.40 11.81 13.41
CA HIS A 30 -21.76 10.96 12.27
C HIS A 30 -22.68 9.80 12.67
N PHE A 31 -23.60 10.03 13.61
CA PHE A 31 -24.49 8.98 14.15
C PHE A 31 -25.24 8.21 13.05
N GLY A 32 -25.67 8.89 11.98
CA GLY A 32 -26.33 8.23 10.84
C GLY A 32 -25.46 7.18 10.14
N LYS A 33 -24.14 7.39 10.05
CA LYS A 33 -23.19 6.39 9.52
C LYS A 33 -22.86 5.35 10.60
N ALA A 34 -22.61 5.78 11.83
CA ALA A 34 -22.28 4.89 12.95
C ALA A 34 -23.40 3.88 13.27
N GLY A 35 -24.66 4.30 13.22
CA GLY A 35 -25.82 3.45 13.49
C GLY A 35 -26.03 2.31 12.48
N THR A 36 -25.37 2.35 11.32
CA THR A 36 -25.39 1.25 10.33
C THR A 36 -24.37 0.15 10.60
N LEU A 37 -23.45 0.37 11.55
CA LEU A 37 -22.39 -0.58 11.84
C LEU A 37 -22.83 -1.62 12.88
N PRO A 38 -22.42 -2.88 12.73
CA PRO A 38 -22.59 -3.88 13.80
C PRO A 38 -21.91 -3.45 15.11
N ALA A 39 -22.46 -3.86 16.25
CA ALA A 39 -21.91 -3.51 17.57
C ALA A 39 -20.43 -3.92 17.74
N GLY A 40 -20.06 -5.10 17.23
CA GLY A 40 -18.67 -5.56 17.23
C GLY A 40 -17.74 -4.65 16.41
N THR A 41 -18.24 -4.13 15.28
CA THR A 41 -17.50 -3.17 14.46
C THR A 41 -17.34 -1.83 15.18
N LEU A 42 -18.38 -1.34 15.86
CA LEU A 42 -18.30 -0.12 16.68
C LEU A 42 -17.29 -0.26 17.82
N ALA A 43 -17.29 -1.40 18.54
CA ALA A 43 -16.27 -1.67 19.55
C ALA A 43 -14.86 -1.75 18.94
N GLY A 44 -14.74 -2.34 17.74
CA GLY A 44 -13.51 -2.41 16.97
C GLY A 44 -12.90 -1.04 16.66
N ILE A 45 -13.71 0.00 16.41
CA ILE A 45 -13.23 1.37 16.15
C ILE A 45 -12.35 1.87 17.31
N PHE A 46 -12.76 1.60 18.55
CA PHE A 46 -11.98 1.96 19.74
C PHE A 46 -10.82 1.00 19.97
N GLY A 47 -11.04 -0.31 19.85
CA GLY A 47 -10.03 -1.34 20.11
C GLY A 47 -8.84 -1.25 19.15
N TYR A 48 -9.09 -1.30 17.84
CA TYR A 48 -8.05 -1.19 16.82
C TYR A 48 -7.46 0.22 16.78
N GLY A 49 -8.29 1.26 16.91
CA GLY A 49 -7.86 2.66 16.92
C GLY A 49 -6.94 3.04 18.08
N LEU A 50 -6.96 2.29 19.19
CA LEU A 50 -6.14 2.55 20.38
C LEU A 50 -4.64 2.57 20.06
N ARG A 51 -4.19 1.79 19.06
CA ARG A 51 -2.76 1.77 18.67
C ARG A 51 -2.30 3.12 18.14
N LEU A 52 -3.09 3.77 17.26
CA LEU A 52 -2.77 5.12 16.78
C LEU A 52 -3.01 6.18 17.85
N ASP A 53 -4.02 6.03 18.70
CA ASP A 53 -4.24 6.95 19.82
C ASP A 53 -3.06 6.92 20.81
N ALA A 54 -2.51 5.73 21.09
CA ALA A 54 -1.33 5.55 21.92
C ALA A 54 -0.08 6.15 21.28
N SER A 55 0.10 6.00 19.96
CA SER A 55 1.21 6.62 19.23
C SER A 55 1.11 8.14 19.30
N ALA A 56 -0.06 8.71 19.01
CA ALA A 56 -0.30 10.15 19.12
C ALA A 56 -0.06 10.68 20.54
N ALA A 57 -0.57 9.97 21.56
CA ALA A 57 -0.36 10.31 22.96
C ALA A 57 1.12 10.26 23.34
N ALA A 58 1.90 9.32 22.79
CA ALA A 58 3.32 9.22 23.03
C ALA A 58 4.10 10.39 22.40
N TYR A 59 3.77 10.79 21.16
CA TYR A 59 4.35 11.97 20.52
C TYR A 59 4.10 13.25 21.34
N LEU A 60 2.88 13.45 21.83
CA LEU A 60 2.52 14.58 22.69
C LEU A 60 3.15 14.51 24.08
N SER A 61 3.46 13.31 24.57
CA SER A 61 4.09 13.11 25.89
C SER A 61 5.60 13.32 25.89
N LEU A 62 6.26 13.23 24.73
CA LEU A 62 7.72 13.29 24.63
C LEU A 62 8.29 14.61 25.19
N VAL A 63 7.71 15.75 24.79
CA VAL A 63 8.17 17.08 25.24
C VAL A 63 7.99 17.24 26.77
N PRO A 64 6.80 16.98 27.37
CA PRO A 64 6.62 16.98 28.81
C PRO A 64 7.57 16.06 29.57
N PHE A 65 7.90 14.89 29.03
CA PHE A 65 8.81 13.94 29.69
C PHE A 65 10.25 14.46 29.70
N VAL A 66 10.70 15.06 28.59
CA VAL A 66 12.01 15.73 28.51
C VAL A 66 12.07 16.95 29.42
N LEU A 67 11.01 17.79 29.44
CA LEU A 67 10.91 18.93 30.35
C LEU A 67 10.94 18.49 31.81
N LEU A 68 10.34 17.35 32.14
CA LEU A 68 10.35 16.80 33.49
C LEU A 68 11.73 16.28 33.90
N MET A 69 12.45 15.64 32.97
CA MET A 69 13.84 15.22 33.16
C MET A 69 14.74 16.43 33.43
N ALA A 70 14.73 17.43 32.54
CA ALA A 70 15.51 18.66 32.68
C ALA A 70 15.15 19.43 33.96
N GLY A 71 13.84 19.56 34.24
CA GLY A 71 13.33 20.19 35.45
C GLY A 71 13.77 19.53 36.75
N SER A 72 13.91 18.19 36.72
CA SER A 72 14.38 17.42 37.88
C SER A 72 15.87 17.67 38.15
N LEU A 73 16.70 17.80 37.11
CA LEU A 73 18.12 18.16 37.23
C LEU A 73 18.30 19.59 37.73
N LEU A 74 17.61 20.55 37.12
CA LEU A 74 17.70 21.98 37.43
C LEU A 74 17.07 22.34 38.79
N GLY A 75 16.24 21.46 39.36
CA GLY A 75 15.52 21.72 40.61
C GLY A 75 14.37 22.73 40.48
N ASN A 76 14.02 23.17 39.27
CA ASN A 76 13.00 24.18 39.02
C ASN A 76 11.61 23.56 38.83
N ARG A 77 11.03 22.99 39.91
CA ARG A 77 9.72 22.33 39.84
C ARG A 77 8.60 23.24 39.34
N ALA A 78 8.54 24.48 39.84
CA ALA A 78 7.43 25.40 39.51
C ALA A 78 7.50 25.85 38.05
N GLY A 79 8.70 26.14 37.53
CA GLY A 79 8.91 26.44 36.12
C GLY A 79 8.55 25.26 35.23
N THR A 80 8.98 24.04 35.58
CA THR A 80 8.64 22.83 34.83
C THR A 80 7.14 22.56 34.80
N ASP A 81 6.44 22.65 35.94
CA ASP A 81 4.97 22.49 35.97
C ASP A 81 4.27 23.54 35.10
N ARG A 82 4.71 24.80 35.17
CA ARG A 82 4.16 25.89 34.34
C ARG A 82 4.36 25.64 32.85
N LEU A 83 5.56 25.22 32.45
CA LEU A 83 5.88 24.92 31.04
C LEU A 83 5.09 23.72 30.53
N ILE A 84 4.98 22.63 31.30
CA ILE A 84 4.17 21.46 30.92
C ILE A 84 2.70 21.85 30.76
N ARG A 85 2.15 22.63 31.69
CA ARG A 85 0.75 23.11 31.59
C ARG A 85 0.54 24.03 30.40
N PHE A 86 1.47 24.94 30.12
CA PHE A 86 1.43 25.80 28.94
C PHE A 86 1.47 24.98 27.65
N TYR A 87 2.44 24.08 27.50
CA TYR A 87 2.54 23.16 26.37
C TYR A 87 1.25 22.36 26.17
N THR A 88 0.69 21.82 27.25
CA THR A 88 -0.54 21.00 27.21
C THR A 88 -1.76 21.84 26.81
N ALA A 89 -1.84 23.10 27.25
CA ALA A 89 -2.91 24.00 26.83
C ALA A 89 -2.82 24.33 25.34
N VAL A 90 -1.62 24.68 24.85
CA VAL A 90 -1.39 25.00 23.43
C VAL A 90 -1.67 23.80 22.54
N THR A 91 -1.12 22.64 22.87
CA THR A 91 -1.37 21.40 22.11
C THR A 91 -2.81 20.93 22.25
N GLY A 92 -3.44 21.10 23.41
CA GLY A 92 -4.86 20.81 23.62
C GLY A 92 -5.77 21.64 22.72
N VAL A 93 -5.48 22.93 22.56
CA VAL A 93 -6.18 23.82 21.63
C VAL A 93 -6.01 23.35 20.19
N LEU A 94 -4.79 23.05 19.76
CA LEU A 94 -4.51 22.55 18.41
C LEU A 94 -5.22 21.22 18.14
N VAL A 95 -5.11 20.25 19.06
CA VAL A 95 -5.73 18.93 18.92
C VAL A 95 -7.25 19.02 18.91
N ALA A 96 -7.85 19.85 19.78
CA ALA A 96 -9.29 20.09 19.78
C ALA A 96 -9.73 20.72 18.47
N PHE A 97 -8.99 21.71 17.96
CA PHE A 97 -9.29 22.37 16.68
C PHE A 97 -9.26 21.38 15.52
N LEU A 98 -8.19 20.59 15.39
CA LEU A 98 -8.09 19.55 14.37
C LEU A 98 -9.23 18.53 14.47
N SER A 99 -9.56 18.10 15.69
CA SER A 99 -10.63 17.14 15.93
C SER A 99 -12.01 17.70 15.55
N THR A 100 -12.27 18.98 15.79
CA THR A 100 -13.54 19.62 15.42
C THR A 100 -13.62 19.98 13.94
N ALA A 101 -12.53 20.43 13.34
CA ALA A 101 -12.46 20.70 11.90
C ALA A 101 -12.72 19.42 11.11
N ASP A 102 -12.16 18.30 11.58
CA ASP A 102 -12.37 16.99 10.98
C ASP A 102 -13.84 16.53 10.97
N LEU A 103 -14.67 16.92 11.94
CA LEU A 103 -16.10 16.57 11.96
C LEU A 103 -16.81 17.02 10.67
N GLU A 104 -16.63 18.30 10.32
CA GLU A 104 -17.30 18.87 9.15
C GLU A 104 -16.56 18.53 7.86
N LEU A 105 -15.22 18.52 7.88
CA LEU A 105 -14.46 18.13 6.70
C LEU A 105 -14.73 16.67 6.32
N TYR A 106 -14.88 15.76 7.27
CA TYR A 106 -15.28 14.38 6.99
C TYR A 106 -16.71 14.29 6.42
N ARG A 107 -17.62 15.16 6.87
CA ARG A 107 -18.98 15.23 6.31
C ARG A 107 -18.93 15.64 4.83
N THR A 108 -18.17 16.69 4.52
CA THR A 108 -18.12 17.28 3.17
C THR A 108 -17.24 16.49 2.22
N TRP A 109 -16.11 15.99 2.70
CA TRP A 109 -15.08 15.38 1.88
C TRP A 109 -15.04 13.84 1.97
N GLY A 110 -15.59 13.25 3.03
CA GLY A 110 -15.73 11.80 3.17
C GLY A 110 -14.50 11.04 3.68
N PHE A 111 -13.41 11.73 4.03
CA PHE A 111 -12.19 11.14 4.58
C PHE A 111 -11.67 11.97 5.76
N ARG A 112 -10.78 11.36 6.56
CA ARG A 112 -10.23 11.97 7.79
C ARG A 112 -9.24 13.06 7.44
N LEU A 113 -9.32 14.17 8.16
CA LEU A 113 -8.45 15.33 8.02
C LEU A 113 -6.99 14.90 7.95
N ASP A 114 -6.38 15.28 6.84
CA ASP A 114 -4.97 15.14 6.52
C ASP A 114 -4.41 16.55 6.25
N ALA A 115 -3.25 16.63 5.63
CA ALA A 115 -2.60 17.90 5.36
C ALA A 115 -3.11 18.62 4.10
N THR A 116 -4.10 18.07 3.37
CA THR A 116 -4.67 18.68 2.17
C THR A 116 -5.17 20.12 2.37
N PRO A 117 -5.86 20.49 3.48
CA PRO A 117 -6.31 21.87 3.69
C PRO A 117 -5.18 22.91 3.69
N LEU A 118 -3.94 22.51 4.00
CA LEU A 118 -2.79 23.42 3.98
C LEU A 118 -2.49 23.95 2.56
N GLN A 119 -2.88 23.22 1.52
CA GLN A 119 -2.72 23.65 0.13
C GLN A 119 -3.67 24.80 -0.23
N TYR A 120 -4.84 24.87 0.42
CA TYR A 120 -5.85 25.90 0.21
C TYR A 120 -5.61 27.17 1.03
N LEU A 121 -4.55 27.23 1.86
CA LEU A 121 -4.19 28.46 2.59
C LEU A 121 -3.93 29.65 1.67
N ASN A 122 -3.51 29.38 0.43
CA ASN A 122 -3.30 30.40 -0.61
C ASN A 122 -4.60 30.81 -1.34
N SER A 123 -5.73 30.13 -1.08
CA SER A 123 -7.05 30.42 -1.66
C SER A 123 -8.14 30.54 -0.57
N PRO A 124 -8.09 31.56 0.32
CA PRO A 124 -9.01 31.68 1.46
C PRO A 124 -10.49 31.78 1.08
N ALA A 125 -10.79 32.39 -0.08
CA ALA A 125 -12.15 32.54 -0.58
C ALA A 125 -12.80 31.20 -0.94
N GLU A 126 -12.06 30.28 -1.55
CA GLU A 126 -12.53 28.93 -1.91
C GLU A 126 -12.76 28.08 -0.65
N MET A 127 -11.88 28.23 0.34
CA MET A 127 -12.01 27.57 1.64
C MET A 127 -13.26 28.07 2.40
N ALA A 128 -13.49 29.39 2.41
CA ALA A 128 -14.66 29.99 3.04
C ALA A 128 -15.97 29.59 2.34
N ALA A 129 -15.99 29.55 1.00
CA ALA A 129 -17.14 29.09 0.23
C ALA A 129 -17.49 27.62 0.53
N SER A 130 -16.48 26.77 0.70
CA SER A 130 -16.66 25.34 1.05
C SER A 130 -17.16 25.13 2.48
N ALA A 131 -16.92 26.09 3.37
CA ALA A 131 -17.34 26.07 4.77
C ALA A 131 -18.69 26.77 5.04
N GLY A 132 -19.31 27.39 4.02
CA GLY A 132 -20.48 28.25 4.20
C GLY A 132 -21.75 27.56 4.74
N SER A 133 -21.84 26.23 4.61
CA SER A 133 -22.95 25.41 5.13
C SER A 133 -22.63 24.71 6.46
N ALA A 134 -21.43 24.93 7.01
CA ALA A 134 -20.99 24.29 8.24
C ALA A 134 -21.85 24.78 9.43
N PRO A 135 -22.31 23.87 10.32
CA PRO A 135 -23.07 24.25 11.51
C PRO A 135 -22.14 24.89 12.56
N LEU A 136 -21.72 26.14 12.33
CA LEU A 136 -20.67 26.81 13.11
C LEU A 136 -20.94 26.81 14.62
N LEU A 137 -22.17 27.04 15.05
CA LEU A 137 -22.53 27.01 16.48
C LEU A 137 -22.30 25.63 17.10
N LEU A 138 -22.62 24.56 16.37
CA LEU A 138 -22.39 23.18 16.82
C LEU A 138 -20.89 22.87 16.89
N LEU A 139 -20.12 23.30 15.88
CA LEU A 139 -18.68 23.08 15.83
C LEU A 139 -17.93 23.88 16.92
N ILE A 140 -18.33 25.12 17.16
CA ILE A 140 -17.82 25.94 18.27
C ILE A 140 -18.19 25.29 19.61
N GLY A 141 -19.43 24.82 19.77
CA GLY A 141 -19.87 24.09 20.95
C GLY A 141 -19.05 22.82 21.19
N ALA A 142 -18.81 22.02 20.15
CA ALA A 142 -17.96 20.83 20.23
C ALA A 142 -16.50 21.18 20.59
N PHE A 143 -15.97 22.27 20.03
CA PHE A 143 -14.60 22.72 20.28
C PHE A 143 -14.44 23.15 21.73
N ILE A 144 -15.34 24.00 22.24
CA ILE A 144 -15.37 24.41 23.64
C ILE A 144 -15.58 23.20 24.55
N GLY A 145 -16.47 22.27 24.17
CA GLY A 145 -16.71 21.03 24.89
C GLY A 145 -15.46 20.17 25.03
N LEU A 146 -14.69 19.99 23.95
CA LEU A 146 -13.41 19.28 23.97
C LEU A 146 -12.34 20.01 24.80
N LEU A 147 -12.29 21.34 24.77
CA LEU A 147 -11.39 22.13 25.63
C LEU A 147 -11.72 21.97 27.12
N LEU A 148 -13.01 22.08 27.48
CA LEU A 148 -13.49 21.90 28.84
C LEU A 148 -13.21 20.48 29.31
N LEU A 149 -13.51 19.49 28.48
CA LEU A 149 -13.19 18.09 28.77
C LEU A 149 -11.68 17.90 28.97
N GLY A 150 -10.84 18.44 28.09
CA GLY A 150 -9.38 18.38 28.22
C GLY A 150 -8.89 18.99 29.52
N TYR A 151 -9.44 20.15 29.91
CA TYR A 151 -9.15 20.78 31.20
C TYR A 151 -9.56 19.90 32.39
N LEU A 152 -10.77 19.34 32.37
CA LEU A 152 -11.28 18.45 33.41
C LEU A 152 -10.46 17.16 33.52
N LEU A 153 -10.17 16.51 32.39
CA LEU A 153 -9.34 15.30 32.33
C LEU A 153 -7.92 15.60 32.83
N TYR A 154 -7.31 16.72 32.43
CA TYR A 154 -5.98 17.08 32.89
C TYR A 154 -5.95 17.26 34.42
N ASN A 155 -6.90 18.00 34.99
CA ASN A 155 -6.94 18.22 36.44
C ASN A 155 -7.24 16.93 37.22
N THR A 156 -8.11 16.09 36.67
CA THR A 156 -8.53 14.83 37.30
C THR A 156 -7.43 13.78 37.24
N ILE A 157 -6.84 13.54 36.06
CA ILE A 157 -5.87 12.47 35.82
C ILE A 157 -4.45 12.92 36.18
N VAL A 158 -4.01 14.10 35.73
CA VAL A 158 -2.63 14.58 35.87
C VAL A 158 -2.50 15.46 37.11
N GLY A 159 -3.13 16.64 37.09
CA GLY A 159 -3.06 17.66 38.13
C GLY A 159 -1.68 18.33 38.23
N ARG A 160 -1.43 18.98 39.38
CA ARG A 160 -0.15 19.66 39.64
C ARG A 160 0.97 18.64 39.84
N LEU A 161 2.15 18.98 39.31
CA LEU A 161 3.34 18.16 39.43
C LEU A 161 3.74 17.94 40.91
N PRO A 162 3.80 16.71 41.45
CA PRO A 162 4.10 16.48 42.88
C PRO A 162 5.54 16.80 43.30
N GLN A 163 5.79 16.90 44.62
CA GLN A 163 7.13 17.03 45.18
C GLN A 163 7.93 15.73 45.02
N LEU A 164 9.26 15.86 44.96
CA LEU A 164 10.15 14.71 45.04
C LEU A 164 10.11 14.12 46.45
N PRO A 165 10.09 12.79 46.61
CA PRO A 165 10.23 12.17 47.92
C PRO A 165 11.56 12.59 48.58
N ALA A 166 11.52 12.76 49.90
CA ALA A 166 12.71 13.06 50.68
C ALA A 166 13.79 11.98 50.45
N GLY A 167 15.05 12.40 50.29
CA GLY A 167 16.19 11.49 50.09
C GLY A 167 16.28 10.81 48.71
N PHE A 168 15.32 10.99 47.80
CA PHE A 168 15.37 10.34 46.48
C PHE A 168 16.47 10.95 45.57
N GLY A 169 16.71 12.25 45.68
CA GLY A 169 17.73 12.95 44.91
C GLY A 169 17.31 13.31 43.47
N ARG A 170 17.87 14.40 42.95
CA ARG A 170 17.53 14.98 41.64
C ARG A 170 17.99 14.11 40.46
N GLY A 171 19.20 13.55 40.54
CA GLY A 171 19.76 12.69 39.50
C GLY A 171 18.94 11.41 39.28
N ARG A 172 18.55 10.72 40.36
CA ARG A 172 17.68 9.53 40.27
C ARG A 172 16.31 9.88 39.70
N ALA A 173 15.75 11.05 40.01
CA ALA A 173 14.49 11.52 39.45
C ALA A 173 14.58 11.80 37.95
N ALA A 174 15.67 12.42 37.51
CA ALA A 174 15.94 12.63 36.08
C ALA A 174 16.11 11.30 35.35
N LEU A 175 16.85 10.34 35.93
CA LEU A 175 16.99 8.99 35.38
C LEU A 175 15.63 8.28 35.26
N ALA A 176 14.78 8.34 36.29
CA ALA A 176 13.43 7.78 36.22
C ALA A 176 12.61 8.41 35.09
N SER A 177 12.70 9.74 34.92
CA SER A 177 12.03 10.43 33.82
C SER A 177 12.56 10.07 32.44
N LEU A 178 13.88 9.85 32.30
CA LEU A 178 14.49 9.35 31.08
C LEU A 178 14.00 7.94 30.76
N LEU A 179 13.93 7.03 31.74
CA LEU A 179 13.42 5.67 31.53
C LEU A 179 11.97 5.70 31.02
N TYR A 180 11.11 6.55 31.57
CA TYR A 180 9.76 6.75 31.02
C TYR A 180 9.76 7.31 29.60
N ALA A 181 10.69 8.21 29.25
CA ALA A 181 10.83 8.72 27.89
C ALA A 181 11.28 7.62 26.91
N VAL A 182 12.22 6.76 27.33
CA VAL A 182 12.63 5.58 26.54
C VAL A 182 11.46 4.61 26.36
N LEU A 183 10.64 4.41 27.39
CA LEU A 183 9.45 3.55 27.29
C LEU A 183 8.41 4.08 26.28
N LEU A 184 8.38 5.39 25.98
CA LEU A 184 7.51 5.93 24.93
C LEU A 184 7.86 5.41 23.53
N VAL A 185 9.06 4.88 23.30
CA VAL A 185 9.45 4.31 21.99
C VAL A 185 8.48 3.19 21.56
N VAL A 186 7.98 2.40 22.50
CA VAL A 186 7.04 1.30 22.21
C VAL A 186 5.70 1.83 21.67
N PRO A 187 4.94 2.68 22.38
CA PRO A 187 3.70 3.25 21.84
C PRO A 187 3.94 4.19 20.64
N LEU A 188 5.06 4.93 20.58
CA LEU A 188 5.42 5.73 19.39
C LEU A 188 5.43 4.88 18.12
N ARG A 189 6.09 3.71 18.18
CA ARG A 189 6.11 2.73 17.07
C ARG A 189 4.83 1.91 16.95
N GLY A 190 3.88 2.03 17.89
CA GLY A 190 2.65 1.24 17.96
C GLY A 190 2.85 -0.23 18.38
N GLY A 191 3.97 -0.53 19.04
CA GLY A 191 4.30 -1.84 19.60
C GLY A 191 5.78 -2.24 19.41
N VAL A 192 6.06 -3.53 19.58
CA VAL A 192 7.39 -4.14 19.45
C VAL A 192 7.60 -4.84 18.11
N GLN A 193 6.68 -4.67 17.16
CA GLN A 193 6.75 -5.26 15.83
C GLN A 193 7.92 -4.67 15.02
N GLN A 194 8.26 -5.32 13.90
CA GLN A 194 9.37 -4.90 13.04
C GLN A 194 9.10 -3.51 12.42
N ILE A 195 7.87 -3.26 11.95
CA ILE A 195 7.52 -2.07 11.18
C ILE A 195 6.82 -1.03 12.07
N PRO A 196 7.22 0.25 12.04
CA PRO A 196 6.49 1.31 12.75
C PRO A 196 5.03 1.40 12.29
N ILE A 197 4.15 1.75 13.23
CA ILE A 197 2.73 1.92 12.98
C ILE A 197 2.43 2.90 11.85
N ASN A 198 1.42 2.58 11.04
CA ASN A 198 0.87 3.46 10.01
C ASN A 198 -0.66 3.45 10.00
N GLN A 199 -1.28 4.17 9.06
CA GLN A 199 -2.75 4.25 8.98
C GLN A 199 -3.40 2.87 8.79
N SER A 200 -2.75 1.95 8.06
CA SER A 200 -3.31 0.63 7.77
C SER A 200 -3.37 -0.30 8.98
N ASP A 201 -2.60 -0.04 10.03
CA ASP A 201 -2.63 -0.84 11.27
C ASP A 201 -4.00 -0.81 11.97
N VAL A 202 -4.82 0.22 11.70
CA VAL A 202 -6.15 0.38 12.29
C VAL A 202 -7.29 0.09 11.31
N TYR A 203 -6.98 -0.41 10.10
CA TYR A 203 -7.99 -0.87 9.15
C TYR A 203 -8.35 -2.34 9.47
N PHE A 204 -9.60 -2.59 9.84
CA PHE A 204 -10.07 -3.87 10.37
C PHE A 204 -11.43 -4.33 9.82
N ALA A 205 -12.17 -3.45 9.14
CA ALA A 205 -13.50 -3.74 8.62
C ALA A 205 -13.59 -3.49 7.10
N SER A 206 -14.54 -4.12 6.42
CA SER A 206 -14.79 -3.87 4.99
C SER A 206 -15.50 -2.53 4.74
N GLN A 207 -16.13 -1.95 5.77
CA GLN A 207 -16.81 -0.65 5.69
C GLN A 207 -15.78 0.48 5.87
N PRO A 208 -15.54 1.35 4.87
CA PRO A 208 -14.55 2.42 4.98
C PRO A 208 -14.76 3.34 6.18
N PHE A 209 -16.02 3.68 6.49
CA PHE A 209 -16.35 4.55 7.64
C PHE A 209 -15.81 4.01 8.98
N ALA A 210 -15.88 2.69 9.22
CA ALA A 210 -15.37 2.11 10.45
C ALA A 210 -13.84 2.24 10.56
N ASN A 211 -13.12 2.02 9.45
CA ASN A 211 -11.67 2.18 9.40
C ASN A 211 -11.27 3.66 9.58
N HIS A 212 -11.97 4.57 8.91
CA HIS A 212 -11.74 6.01 9.03
C HIS A 212 -11.94 6.49 10.48
N ALA A 213 -13.01 6.04 11.14
CA ALA A 213 -13.28 6.39 12.53
C ALA A 213 -12.21 5.88 13.50
N ALA A 214 -11.50 4.80 13.18
CA ALA A 214 -10.41 4.27 14.01
C ALA A 214 -9.13 5.13 13.94
N VAL A 215 -8.95 5.93 12.88
CA VAL A 215 -7.78 6.78 12.66
C VAL A 215 -7.76 7.98 13.61
N ASN A 216 -6.60 8.22 14.23
CA ASN A 216 -6.34 9.38 15.07
C ASN A 216 -6.00 10.62 14.20
N VAL A 217 -6.78 11.70 14.31
CA VAL A 217 -6.69 12.86 13.39
C VAL A 217 -5.37 13.62 13.50
N PRO A 218 -4.90 14.07 14.68
CA PRO A 218 -3.60 14.74 14.76
C PRO A 218 -2.45 13.89 14.23
N TRP A 219 -2.47 12.59 14.53
CA TRP A 219 -1.48 11.65 13.98
C TRP A 219 -1.56 11.59 12.45
N ASN A 220 -2.78 11.52 11.90
CA ASN A 220 -3.02 11.44 10.46
C ASN A 220 -2.50 12.67 9.71
N VAL A 221 -2.80 13.87 10.23
CA VAL A 221 -2.31 15.14 9.68
C VAL A 221 -0.78 15.14 9.63
N VAL A 222 -0.12 14.85 10.76
CA VAL A 222 1.34 14.84 10.83
C VAL A 222 1.94 13.80 9.87
N ASN A 223 1.37 12.60 9.80
CA ASN A 223 1.83 11.56 8.88
C ASN A 223 1.72 12.01 7.40
N SER A 224 0.60 12.63 7.03
CA SER A 224 0.34 13.09 5.65
C SER A 224 1.20 14.29 5.21
N LEU A 225 1.81 15.04 6.14
CA LEU A 225 2.78 16.09 5.80
C LEU A 225 3.98 15.53 5.02
N THR A 226 4.34 14.26 5.27
CA THR A 226 5.47 13.61 4.58
C THR A 226 5.19 13.36 3.09
N THR A 227 3.92 13.34 2.67
CA THR A 227 3.49 13.09 1.29
C THR A 227 3.01 14.35 0.57
N LEU A 228 2.96 15.51 1.24
CA LEU A 228 2.48 16.76 0.64
C LEU A 228 3.32 17.26 -0.54
N ARG A 229 4.63 16.98 -0.55
CA ARG A 229 5.51 17.41 -1.65
C ARG A 229 5.20 16.73 -2.98
N ASP A 230 4.50 15.60 -2.93
CA ASP A 230 4.21 14.76 -4.09
C ASP A 230 2.97 15.21 -4.90
N THR A 231 2.31 16.30 -4.49
CA THR A 231 1.01 16.72 -5.05
C THR A 231 1.03 17.99 -5.89
N ASP A 232 2.19 18.61 -6.14
CA ASP A 232 2.27 19.82 -6.98
C ASP A 232 1.89 19.53 -8.45
N PRO A 233 0.75 20.05 -8.96
CA PRO A 233 0.32 19.85 -10.35
C PRO A 233 1.26 20.47 -11.37
N ALA A 234 1.91 21.58 -11.02
CA ALA A 234 2.79 22.30 -11.94
C ALA A 234 4.02 21.47 -12.32
N ARG A 235 4.46 20.56 -11.44
CA ARG A 235 5.65 19.73 -11.64
C ARG A 235 5.53 18.77 -12.82
N TYR A 236 4.32 18.34 -13.18
CA TYR A 236 4.08 17.32 -14.21
C TYR A 236 3.31 17.84 -15.42
N GLN A 237 3.19 19.17 -15.57
CA GLN A 237 2.53 19.79 -16.72
C GLN A 237 3.57 20.04 -17.85
N PHE A 238 3.80 19.03 -18.69
CA PHE A 238 4.79 19.11 -19.79
C PHE A 238 4.22 19.68 -21.09
N LEU A 239 2.92 19.48 -21.34
CA LEU A 239 2.25 19.74 -22.62
C LEU A 239 0.86 20.36 -22.39
N PRO A 240 0.27 21.05 -23.39
CA PRO A 240 -1.15 21.37 -23.35
C PRO A 240 -2.00 20.10 -23.25
N ASP A 241 -3.05 20.09 -22.42
CA ASP A 241 -3.85 18.88 -22.13
C ASP A 241 -4.42 18.21 -23.38
N SER A 242 -4.90 19.00 -24.35
CA SER A 242 -5.40 18.46 -25.63
C SER A 242 -4.32 17.71 -26.40
N THR A 243 -3.06 18.15 -26.31
CA THR A 243 -1.92 17.48 -26.93
C THR A 243 -1.56 16.21 -26.19
N ALA A 244 -1.53 16.25 -24.86
CA ALA A 244 -1.29 15.06 -24.05
C ALA A 244 -2.34 13.97 -24.33
N GLN A 245 -3.62 14.33 -24.36
CA GLN A 245 -4.72 13.41 -24.68
C GLN A 245 -4.59 12.79 -26.08
N ARG A 246 -4.24 13.59 -27.11
CA ARG A 246 -4.01 13.07 -28.47
C ARG A 246 -2.85 12.08 -28.54
N LEU A 247 -1.81 12.28 -27.73
CA LEU A 247 -0.61 11.41 -27.71
C LEU A 247 -0.84 10.09 -26.95
N VAL A 248 -1.69 10.10 -25.92
CA VAL A 248 -2.00 8.92 -25.09
C VAL A 248 -3.14 8.07 -25.66
N ARG A 249 -4.14 8.68 -26.32
CA ARG A 249 -5.30 7.95 -26.87
C ARG A 249 -4.93 6.72 -27.74
N PRO A 250 -3.97 6.78 -28.67
CA PRO A 250 -3.61 5.62 -29.50
C PRO A 250 -2.98 4.45 -28.73
N LEU A 251 -2.49 4.68 -27.51
CA LEU A 251 -1.94 3.63 -26.65
C LEU A 251 -3.06 2.68 -26.16
N TYR A 252 -4.31 3.15 -26.13
CA TYR A 252 -5.48 2.40 -25.66
C TYR A 252 -6.53 2.15 -26.76
N THR A 253 -6.25 2.59 -27.99
CA THR A 253 -7.14 2.38 -29.14
C THR A 253 -6.74 1.10 -29.85
N TYR A 254 -7.65 0.12 -29.88
CA TYR A 254 -7.46 -1.13 -30.63
C TYR A 254 -7.47 -0.86 -32.13
N THR A 255 -6.74 -1.65 -32.89
CA THR A 255 -6.80 -1.58 -34.36
C THR A 255 -8.08 -2.26 -34.88
N ASP A 256 -8.63 -1.75 -35.98
CA ASP A 256 -9.83 -2.31 -36.63
C ASP A 256 -9.56 -3.61 -37.39
N THR A 257 -8.34 -4.16 -37.28
CA THR A 257 -8.04 -5.51 -37.76
C THR A 257 -9.04 -6.47 -37.10
N PRO A 258 -9.72 -7.34 -37.87
CA PRO A 258 -10.55 -8.38 -37.28
C PRO A 258 -9.71 -9.04 -36.20
N ALA A 259 -10.24 -9.12 -34.97
CA ALA A 259 -9.57 -9.91 -33.95
C ALA A 259 -9.31 -11.26 -34.62
N ALA A 260 -8.04 -11.56 -34.91
CA ALA A 260 -7.67 -12.88 -35.42
C ALA A 260 -8.45 -13.84 -34.54
N ASP A 261 -9.24 -14.74 -35.14
CA ASP A 261 -10.28 -15.61 -34.57
C ASP A 261 -10.52 -15.60 -33.04
N SER A 262 -11.75 -15.89 -32.60
CA SER A 262 -12.00 -16.22 -31.18
C SER A 262 -10.99 -17.24 -30.59
N ALA A 263 -10.37 -18.07 -31.44
CA ALA A 263 -9.26 -18.98 -31.11
C ALA A 263 -7.95 -18.28 -30.67
N THR A 264 -7.64 -17.08 -31.20
CA THR A 264 -6.42 -16.31 -30.91
C THR A 264 -6.59 -15.28 -29.79
N THR A 265 -7.81 -14.99 -29.35
CA THR A 265 -8.08 -14.06 -28.24
C THR A 265 -8.70 -14.75 -27.01
N GLY A 266 -9.41 -15.86 -27.17
CA GLY A 266 -9.98 -16.65 -26.08
C GLY A 266 -9.04 -17.77 -25.63
N LEU A 267 -8.40 -17.63 -24.48
CA LEU A 267 -7.46 -18.60 -23.93
C LEU A 267 -8.15 -19.69 -23.09
N LEU A 268 -9.37 -19.46 -22.62
CA LEU A 268 -10.03 -20.29 -21.60
C LEU A 268 -11.13 -21.19 -22.17
N ARG A 269 -11.24 -22.41 -21.64
CA ARG A 269 -12.32 -23.38 -21.96
C ARG A 269 -13.68 -22.95 -21.40
N THR A 270 -13.68 -22.11 -20.38
CA THR A 270 -14.87 -21.57 -19.72
C THR A 270 -14.65 -20.09 -19.37
N ALA A 271 -15.73 -19.31 -19.35
CA ALA A 271 -15.69 -17.92 -18.90
C ALA A 271 -15.67 -17.79 -17.36
N ARG A 272 -15.89 -18.88 -16.63
CA ARG A 272 -15.99 -18.88 -15.15
C ARG A 272 -15.06 -19.90 -14.47
N PRO A 273 -13.76 -19.94 -14.78
CA PRO A 273 -12.82 -20.80 -14.05
C PRO A 273 -12.61 -20.28 -12.62
N ASN A 274 -11.95 -21.06 -11.76
CA ASN A 274 -11.24 -20.48 -10.63
C ASN A 274 -10.04 -19.67 -11.14
N VAL A 275 -9.60 -18.69 -10.37
CA VAL A 275 -8.41 -17.91 -10.68
C VAL A 275 -7.48 -17.93 -9.47
N VAL A 276 -6.28 -18.47 -9.65
CA VAL A 276 -5.18 -18.36 -8.68
C VAL A 276 -4.15 -17.39 -9.26
N PHE A 277 -4.03 -16.23 -8.63
CA PHE A 277 -3.18 -15.13 -9.04
C PHE A 277 -1.95 -15.08 -8.12
N ILE A 278 -0.81 -15.57 -8.62
CA ILE A 278 0.46 -15.67 -7.90
C ILE A 278 1.33 -14.48 -8.28
N ILE A 279 1.58 -13.62 -7.31
CA ILE A 279 2.47 -12.48 -7.43
C ILE A 279 3.86 -12.90 -6.95
N LEU A 280 4.85 -12.80 -7.82
CA LEU A 280 6.23 -13.23 -7.61
C LEU A 280 7.09 -12.03 -7.20
N GLU A 281 7.51 -12.02 -5.95
CA GLU A 281 8.29 -10.94 -5.33
C GLU A 281 9.64 -10.76 -6.04
N SER A 282 9.91 -9.58 -6.59
CA SER A 282 11.20 -9.21 -7.19
C SER A 282 11.67 -10.08 -8.38
N PHE A 283 10.79 -10.84 -9.04
CA PHE A 283 11.16 -11.67 -10.19
C PHE A 283 11.46 -10.80 -11.42
N THR A 284 12.74 -10.68 -11.79
CA THR A 284 13.19 -10.01 -13.02
C THR A 284 13.35 -10.98 -14.19
N ALA A 285 13.08 -10.52 -15.41
CA ALA A 285 13.34 -11.28 -16.64
C ALA A 285 14.80 -11.77 -16.75
N LYS A 286 15.77 -11.05 -16.14
CA LYS A 286 17.19 -11.43 -16.12
C LYS A 286 17.47 -12.80 -15.47
N LEU A 287 16.57 -13.29 -14.61
CA LEU A 287 16.67 -14.60 -13.95
C LEU A 287 15.63 -15.62 -14.42
N VAL A 288 14.86 -15.28 -15.46
CA VAL A 288 13.84 -16.17 -16.03
C VAL A 288 14.30 -16.71 -17.36
N GLY A 289 14.57 -18.01 -17.43
CA GLY A 289 15.17 -18.64 -18.61
C GLY A 289 14.29 -18.52 -19.84
N SER A 290 12.96 -18.68 -19.70
CA SER A 290 12.00 -18.52 -20.79
C SER A 290 11.88 -17.08 -21.31
N MET A 291 12.41 -16.10 -20.57
CA MET A 291 12.50 -14.69 -20.95
C MET A 291 13.87 -14.31 -21.53
N GLY A 292 14.78 -15.28 -21.68
CA GLY A 292 16.16 -15.03 -22.11
C GLY A 292 17.14 -14.69 -20.98
N GLY A 293 16.71 -14.83 -19.72
CA GLY A 293 17.57 -14.68 -18.55
C GLY A 293 18.48 -15.87 -18.28
N GLU A 294 19.16 -15.84 -17.13
CA GLU A 294 20.06 -16.91 -16.70
C GLU A 294 19.34 -18.27 -16.61
N ALA A 295 19.84 -19.27 -17.33
CA ALA A 295 19.25 -20.60 -17.37
C ALA A 295 19.37 -21.35 -16.03
N GLY A 296 18.33 -22.12 -15.69
CA GLY A 296 18.35 -23.02 -14.53
C GLY A 296 18.05 -22.38 -13.17
N ILE A 297 17.80 -21.07 -13.13
CA ILE A 297 17.33 -20.35 -11.94
C ILE A 297 15.84 -20.63 -11.68
N THR A 298 15.00 -20.66 -12.72
CA THR A 298 13.52 -20.79 -12.60
C THR A 298 12.94 -21.97 -13.40
N PRO A 299 13.43 -23.21 -13.19
CA PRO A 299 13.04 -24.36 -14.01
C PRO A 299 11.54 -24.66 -14.02
N ASN A 300 10.82 -24.42 -12.92
CA ASN A 300 9.37 -24.70 -12.83
C ASN A 300 8.56 -23.63 -13.57
N LEU A 301 8.89 -22.35 -13.40
CA LEU A 301 8.28 -21.26 -14.16
C LEU A 301 8.56 -21.40 -15.66
N ASP A 302 9.78 -21.76 -16.04
CA ASP A 302 10.15 -22.03 -17.44
C ASP A 302 9.33 -23.20 -18.01
N SER A 303 9.08 -24.25 -17.22
CA SER A 303 8.22 -25.35 -17.62
C SER A 303 6.76 -24.93 -17.79
N LEU A 304 6.26 -24.04 -16.92
CA LEU A 304 4.93 -23.47 -17.09
C LEU A 304 4.85 -22.59 -18.33
N ALA A 305 5.86 -21.76 -18.61
CA ALA A 305 5.91 -20.92 -19.80
C ALA A 305 5.87 -21.76 -21.09
N ARG A 306 6.53 -22.92 -21.12
CA ARG A 306 6.47 -23.86 -22.26
C ARG A 306 5.11 -24.55 -22.44
N THR A 307 4.33 -24.73 -21.37
CA THR A 307 3.07 -25.50 -21.41
C THR A 307 1.81 -24.64 -21.25
N GLY A 308 1.97 -23.36 -20.93
CA GLY A 308 0.92 -22.34 -20.82
C GLY A 308 1.05 -21.26 -21.90
N VAL A 309 0.78 -20.02 -21.53
CA VAL A 309 0.90 -18.83 -22.38
C VAL A 309 1.92 -17.89 -21.75
N LEU A 310 3.04 -17.67 -22.43
CA LEU A 310 4.09 -16.73 -22.02
C LEU A 310 3.86 -15.36 -22.66
N PHE A 311 3.90 -14.29 -21.88
CA PHE A 311 3.96 -12.93 -22.38
C PHE A 311 5.40 -12.41 -22.23
N SER A 312 6.12 -12.28 -23.34
CA SER A 312 7.58 -12.11 -23.31
C SER A 312 8.05 -10.65 -23.16
N ASN A 313 7.16 -9.67 -23.35
CA ASN A 313 7.49 -8.25 -23.43
C ASN A 313 6.64 -7.41 -22.46
N ILE A 314 6.67 -7.77 -21.18
CA ILE A 314 5.92 -7.10 -20.11
C ILE A 314 6.87 -6.34 -19.20
N TYR A 315 6.51 -5.10 -18.86
CA TYR A 315 7.24 -4.24 -17.94
C TYR A 315 6.42 -3.93 -16.69
N ALA A 316 7.06 -3.94 -15.53
CA ALA A 316 6.50 -3.49 -14.26
C ALA A 316 6.17 -1.99 -14.34
N ALA A 317 5.06 -1.57 -13.73
CA ALA A 317 4.70 -0.15 -13.72
C ALA A 317 5.59 0.68 -12.77
N GLY A 318 6.26 0.01 -11.83
CA GLY A 318 7.13 0.64 -10.84
C GLY A 318 8.20 -0.30 -10.32
N ASP A 319 8.95 0.17 -9.33
CA ASP A 319 10.19 -0.46 -8.85
C ASP A 319 10.10 -1.05 -7.45
N ARG A 320 8.88 -1.19 -6.92
CA ARG A 320 8.59 -1.64 -5.56
C ARG A 320 7.25 -2.37 -5.50
N SER A 321 7.11 -3.30 -4.55
CA SER A 321 5.92 -4.13 -4.39
C SER A 321 4.63 -3.34 -4.29
N GLN A 322 4.63 -2.26 -3.50
CA GLN A 322 3.43 -1.45 -3.30
C GLN A 322 2.97 -0.71 -4.57
N LYS A 323 3.89 -0.43 -5.50
CA LYS A 323 3.59 0.12 -6.84
C LYS A 323 3.06 -0.98 -7.75
N GLY A 324 3.72 -2.14 -7.75
CA GLY A 324 3.35 -3.32 -8.53
C GLY A 324 1.97 -3.86 -8.20
N LEU A 325 1.63 -3.97 -6.92
CA LEU A 325 0.33 -4.46 -6.45
C LEU A 325 -0.84 -3.64 -7.02
N VAL A 326 -0.73 -2.31 -6.99
CA VAL A 326 -1.76 -1.42 -7.53
C VAL A 326 -1.86 -1.55 -9.05
N ALA A 327 -0.73 -1.66 -9.75
CA ALA A 327 -0.73 -1.89 -11.19
C ALA A 327 -1.39 -3.23 -11.57
N LEU A 328 -1.07 -4.31 -10.85
CA LEU A 328 -1.61 -5.64 -11.09
C LEU A 328 -3.12 -5.74 -10.82
N LEU A 329 -3.55 -5.27 -9.65
CA LEU A 329 -4.89 -5.52 -9.14
C LEU A 329 -5.89 -4.41 -9.48
N SER A 330 -5.42 -3.20 -9.76
CA SER A 330 -6.25 -2.06 -10.16
C SER A 330 -5.99 -1.57 -11.59
N GLY A 331 -5.01 -2.14 -12.31
CA GLY A 331 -4.68 -1.70 -13.66
C GLY A 331 -4.27 -0.22 -13.72
N TYR A 332 -3.65 0.29 -12.65
CA TYR A 332 -3.42 1.72 -12.46
C TYR A 332 -1.92 2.08 -12.52
N PRO A 333 -1.51 3.16 -13.21
CA PRO A 333 -0.10 3.51 -13.34
C PRO A 333 0.50 3.94 -12.01
N SER A 334 1.80 3.68 -11.86
CA SER A 334 2.55 4.17 -10.71
C SER A 334 2.87 5.65 -10.84
N GLN A 335 3.06 6.32 -9.69
CA GLN A 335 3.50 7.70 -9.62
C GLN A 335 5.03 7.73 -9.46
N PRO A 336 5.72 8.78 -9.97
CA PRO A 336 7.16 8.97 -9.83
C PRO A 336 7.55 9.42 -8.40
N THR A 337 6.94 8.80 -7.38
CA THR A 337 7.10 9.15 -5.96
C THR A 337 7.53 7.91 -5.17
N SER A 338 8.12 8.13 -3.99
CA SER A 338 8.65 7.05 -3.15
C SER A 338 7.57 6.07 -2.67
N GLY A 339 6.31 6.50 -2.61
CA GLY A 339 5.20 5.71 -2.07
C GLY A 339 4.19 5.16 -3.06
N GLY A 340 3.98 5.83 -4.19
CA GLY A 340 2.82 5.57 -5.04
C GLY A 340 1.49 5.85 -4.35
N ILE A 341 0.39 5.68 -5.08
CA ILE A 341 -0.98 5.94 -4.61
C ILE A 341 -1.40 5.12 -3.38
N ILE A 342 -0.77 3.97 -3.12
CA ILE A 342 -1.11 3.09 -1.98
C ILE A 342 -0.88 3.74 -0.61
N LYS A 343 -0.04 4.77 -0.52
CA LYS A 343 0.12 5.58 0.70
C LYS A 343 -1.03 6.55 0.96
N SER A 344 -1.97 6.65 0.01
CA SER A 344 -3.14 7.51 0.09
C SER A 344 -4.41 6.64 0.05
N PRO A 345 -4.83 6.03 1.18
CA PRO A 345 -6.00 5.15 1.22
C PRO A 345 -7.21 5.74 0.51
N ARG A 346 -7.52 7.02 0.79
CA ARG A 346 -8.58 7.82 0.12
C ARG A 346 -8.57 7.68 -1.41
N LYS A 347 -7.40 7.77 -2.04
CA LYS A 347 -7.27 7.69 -3.50
C LYS A 347 -7.43 6.25 -3.99
N THR A 348 -6.89 5.29 -3.24
CA THR A 348 -7.06 3.87 -3.58
C THR A 348 -8.49 3.36 -3.45
N GLU A 349 -9.31 3.96 -2.58
CA GLU A 349 -10.73 3.57 -2.43
C GLU A 349 -11.52 3.76 -3.72
N GLN A 350 -11.11 4.76 -4.53
CA GLN A 350 -11.72 5.14 -5.80
C GLN A 350 -11.21 4.33 -6.99
N LEU A 351 -10.20 3.47 -6.80
CA LEU A 351 -9.67 2.65 -7.88
C LEU A 351 -10.59 1.46 -8.15
N PRO A 352 -10.72 0.99 -9.41
CA PRO A 352 -11.25 -0.34 -9.67
C PRO A 352 -10.31 -1.38 -9.02
N HIS A 353 -10.81 -2.58 -8.76
CA HIS A 353 -9.98 -3.63 -8.18
C HIS A 353 -10.50 -5.01 -8.59
N LEU A 354 -9.60 -5.92 -9.00
CA LEU A 354 -9.95 -7.25 -9.50
C LEU A 354 -10.82 -8.03 -8.50
N ALA A 355 -10.43 -8.06 -7.22
CA ALA A 355 -11.25 -8.64 -6.17
C ALA A 355 -12.69 -8.09 -6.13
N ARG A 356 -12.89 -6.77 -6.31
CA ARG A 356 -14.23 -6.17 -6.35
C ARG A 356 -15.00 -6.65 -7.59
N SER A 357 -14.38 -6.60 -8.76
CA SER A 357 -14.99 -7.06 -10.02
C SER A 357 -15.36 -8.54 -9.98
N LEU A 358 -14.46 -9.41 -9.50
CA LEU A 358 -14.72 -10.84 -9.41
C LEU A 358 -15.73 -11.17 -8.30
N LYS A 359 -15.73 -10.45 -7.17
CA LYS A 359 -16.77 -10.59 -6.14
C LYS A 359 -18.17 -10.23 -6.68
N GLN A 360 -18.29 -9.15 -7.46
CA GLN A 360 -19.54 -8.78 -8.14
C GLN A 360 -19.97 -9.86 -9.14
N ALA A 361 -19.03 -10.56 -9.77
CA ALA A 361 -19.30 -11.71 -10.63
C ALA A 361 -19.61 -13.00 -9.86
N GLY A 362 -19.66 -12.98 -8.52
CA GLY A 362 -20.01 -14.13 -7.67
C GLY A 362 -18.84 -15.00 -7.23
N TYR A 363 -17.60 -14.55 -7.38
CA TYR A 363 -16.42 -15.26 -6.89
C TYR A 363 -16.23 -15.02 -5.40
N SER A 364 -15.79 -16.06 -4.69
CA SER A 364 -15.18 -15.87 -3.38
C SER A 364 -13.77 -15.27 -3.54
N THR A 365 -13.38 -14.29 -2.72
CA THR A 365 -12.08 -13.60 -2.87
C THR A 365 -11.19 -13.75 -1.65
N GLN A 366 -9.94 -14.21 -1.84
CA GLN A 366 -8.98 -14.40 -0.75
C GLN A 366 -7.61 -13.82 -1.13
N TYR A 367 -6.90 -13.28 -0.15
CA TYR A 367 -5.51 -12.83 -0.30
C TYR A 367 -4.62 -13.51 0.73
N TYR A 368 -3.47 -14.02 0.30
CA TYR A 368 -2.50 -14.70 1.15
C TYR A 368 -1.14 -14.02 1.05
N TYR A 369 -0.56 -13.71 2.21
CA TYR A 369 0.79 -13.16 2.34
C TYR A 369 1.46 -13.71 3.59
N GLY A 370 2.73 -14.14 3.46
CA GLY A 370 3.51 -14.66 4.59
C GLY A 370 3.94 -13.59 5.59
N GLY A 371 3.94 -12.31 5.17
CA GLY A 371 4.39 -11.16 5.97
C GLY A 371 3.26 -10.34 6.59
N GLU A 372 3.60 -9.20 7.18
CA GLU A 372 2.64 -8.26 7.78
C GLU A 372 1.96 -7.41 6.68
N LEU A 373 0.64 -7.49 6.50
CA LEU A 373 -0.06 -6.70 5.46
C LEU A 373 -0.06 -5.20 5.76
N ALA A 374 0.12 -4.80 7.02
CA ALA A 374 0.26 -3.38 7.36
C ALA A 374 1.52 -2.75 6.72
N PHE A 375 2.50 -3.56 6.29
CA PHE A 375 3.65 -3.08 5.55
C PHE A 375 3.22 -2.33 4.28
N ALA A 376 3.86 -1.19 4.02
CA ALA A 376 3.63 -0.35 2.84
C ALA A 376 2.15 0.01 2.56
N ASN A 377 1.29 0.04 3.58
CA ASN A 377 -0.16 0.26 3.48
C ASN A 377 -0.93 -0.76 2.62
N MET A 378 -0.44 -2.00 2.47
CA MET A 378 -1.15 -3.02 1.70
C MET A 378 -2.50 -3.38 2.33
N LYS A 379 -2.57 -3.43 3.67
CA LYS A 379 -3.81 -3.83 4.38
C LYS A 379 -4.96 -2.88 4.09
N SER A 380 -4.76 -1.56 4.12
CA SER A 380 -5.86 -0.63 3.78
C SER A 380 -6.32 -0.81 2.34
N TYR A 381 -5.38 -0.96 1.40
CA TYR A 381 -5.68 -1.18 -0.01
C TYR A 381 -6.52 -2.44 -0.24
N LEU A 382 -6.10 -3.57 0.33
CA LEU A 382 -6.77 -4.86 0.17
C LEU A 382 -8.12 -4.92 0.92
N MET A 383 -8.21 -4.29 2.09
CA MET A 383 -9.47 -4.22 2.85
C MET A 383 -10.52 -3.40 2.10
N THR A 384 -10.14 -2.22 1.56
CA THR A 384 -11.05 -1.37 0.78
C THR A 384 -11.39 -1.97 -0.59
N ALA A 385 -10.53 -2.83 -1.15
CA ALA A 385 -10.85 -3.65 -2.31
C ALA A 385 -11.99 -4.66 -2.04
N GLY A 386 -12.23 -5.01 -0.77
CA GLY A 386 -13.34 -5.86 -0.35
C GLY A 386 -13.08 -7.36 -0.47
N TYR A 387 -11.81 -7.79 -0.36
CA TYR A 387 -11.45 -9.21 -0.18
C TYR A 387 -12.25 -9.83 0.97
N ALA A 388 -12.79 -11.03 0.76
CA ALA A 388 -13.58 -11.70 1.78
C ALA A 388 -12.71 -12.25 2.93
N ARG A 389 -11.46 -12.62 2.62
CA ARG A 389 -10.48 -13.08 3.60
C ARG A 389 -9.08 -12.59 3.27
N LEU A 390 -8.39 -12.07 4.27
CA LEU A 390 -6.96 -11.77 4.23
C LEU A 390 -6.25 -12.73 5.19
N THR A 391 -5.18 -13.37 4.72
CA THR A 391 -4.27 -14.17 5.54
C THR A 391 -2.92 -13.47 5.56
N GLU A 392 -2.45 -13.11 6.75
CA GLU A 392 -1.18 -12.43 6.99
C GLU A 392 -0.30 -13.18 7.99
N ARG A 393 0.91 -12.68 8.30
CA ARG A 393 1.85 -13.34 9.21
C ARG A 393 1.22 -13.84 10.52
N ALA A 394 0.28 -13.06 11.09
CA ALA A 394 -0.38 -13.40 12.35
C ALA A 394 -1.24 -14.67 12.28
N ASP A 395 -1.66 -15.09 11.09
CA ASP A 395 -2.46 -16.28 10.84
C ASP A 395 -1.61 -17.55 10.66
N PHE A 396 -0.29 -17.42 10.68
CA PHE A 396 0.65 -18.54 10.66
C PHE A 396 1.13 -18.85 12.09
N PRO A 397 1.21 -20.14 12.48
CA PRO A 397 1.86 -20.55 13.72
C PRO A 397 3.26 -19.95 13.84
N LYS A 398 3.67 -19.53 15.04
CA LYS A 398 5.00 -18.95 15.26
C LYS A 398 6.15 -19.83 14.77
N SER A 399 6.02 -21.16 14.87
CA SER A 399 6.99 -22.13 14.35
C SER A 399 7.13 -22.14 12.83
N GLN A 400 6.13 -21.62 12.11
CA GLN A 400 6.11 -21.51 10.65
C GLN A 400 6.49 -20.11 10.15
N GLN A 401 6.65 -19.12 11.05
CA GLN A 401 7.21 -17.79 10.73
C GLN A 401 8.74 -17.89 10.70
N ASN A 402 9.24 -18.67 9.75
CA ASN A 402 10.62 -19.13 9.66
C ASN A 402 11.57 -18.21 8.87
N SER A 403 11.13 -16.99 8.56
CA SER A 403 11.96 -15.93 8.00
C SER A 403 11.84 -14.65 8.84
N LYS A 404 12.80 -13.73 8.67
CA LYS A 404 12.74 -12.40 9.29
C LYS A 404 11.44 -11.63 8.94
N TRP A 405 10.87 -11.88 7.77
CA TRP A 405 9.69 -11.19 7.26
C TRP A 405 8.38 -11.93 7.56
N GLY A 406 8.44 -13.22 7.92
CA GLY A 406 7.28 -14.04 8.25
C GLY A 406 7.40 -15.46 7.73
N ALA A 407 6.33 -16.00 7.16
CA ALA A 407 6.32 -17.35 6.59
C ALA A 407 6.99 -17.37 5.21
N HIS A 408 7.91 -18.30 4.99
CA HIS A 408 8.50 -18.53 3.68
C HIS A 408 7.50 -19.10 2.65
N ASP A 409 7.86 -19.06 1.37
CA ASP A 409 6.92 -19.30 0.25
C ASP A 409 6.36 -20.73 0.21
N HIS A 410 7.11 -21.75 0.62
CA HIS A 410 6.54 -23.11 0.71
C HIS A 410 5.44 -23.20 1.78
N VAL A 411 5.60 -22.51 2.91
CA VAL A 411 4.58 -22.45 3.98
C VAL A 411 3.35 -21.71 3.49
N LEU A 412 3.56 -20.58 2.80
CA LEU A 412 2.49 -19.81 2.17
C LEU A 412 1.70 -20.68 1.19
N PHE A 413 2.38 -21.39 0.29
CA PHE A 413 1.74 -22.26 -0.70
C PHE A 413 1.04 -23.47 -0.06
N ASP A 414 1.62 -24.07 0.97
CA ASP A 414 1.00 -25.17 1.72
C ASP A 414 -0.32 -24.70 2.37
N LYS A 415 -0.35 -23.48 2.92
CA LYS A 415 -1.57 -22.85 3.47
C LYS A 415 -2.62 -22.61 2.38
N VAL A 416 -2.22 -22.08 1.23
CA VAL A 416 -3.12 -21.84 0.08
C VAL A 416 -3.74 -23.16 -0.38
N LEU A 417 -2.95 -24.21 -0.57
CA LEU A 417 -3.44 -25.53 -0.97
C LEU A 417 -4.44 -26.10 0.04
N ALA A 418 -4.12 -26.01 1.33
CA ALA A 418 -4.99 -26.51 2.39
C ALA A 418 -6.36 -25.81 2.37
N ASP A 419 -6.38 -24.49 2.23
CA ASP A 419 -7.62 -23.71 2.26
C ASP A 419 -8.45 -23.88 0.97
N LEU A 420 -7.79 -24.01 -0.20
CA LEU A 420 -8.48 -24.20 -1.47
C LEU A 420 -9.21 -25.54 -1.59
N ARG A 421 -8.83 -26.57 -0.82
CA ARG A 421 -9.51 -27.88 -0.81
C ARG A 421 -11.00 -27.77 -0.46
N THR A 422 -11.35 -26.86 0.44
CA THR A 422 -12.72 -26.67 0.92
C THR A 422 -13.36 -25.38 0.40
N GLN A 423 -12.67 -24.65 -0.47
CA GLN A 423 -13.14 -23.36 -0.95
C GLN A 423 -14.27 -23.50 -1.96
N ARG A 424 -15.32 -22.69 -1.80
CA ARG A 424 -16.43 -22.64 -2.76
C ARG A 424 -15.95 -22.06 -4.10
N GLN A 425 -16.13 -22.84 -5.15
CA GLN A 425 -15.87 -22.43 -6.54
C GLN A 425 -17.07 -21.65 -7.13
N PRO A 426 -16.83 -20.68 -8.04
CA PRO A 426 -15.52 -20.20 -8.45
C PRO A 426 -14.88 -19.30 -7.38
N PHE A 427 -13.56 -19.36 -7.27
CA PHE A 427 -12.78 -18.51 -6.35
C PHE A 427 -11.73 -17.68 -7.09
N PHE A 428 -11.42 -16.51 -6.54
CA PHE A 428 -10.28 -15.67 -6.89
C PHE A 428 -9.35 -15.60 -5.68
N THR A 429 -8.24 -16.33 -5.77
CA THR A 429 -7.22 -16.36 -4.72
C THR A 429 -5.98 -15.64 -5.23
N THR A 430 -5.54 -14.63 -4.48
CA THR A 430 -4.25 -13.96 -4.70
C THR A 430 -3.24 -14.47 -3.68
N ALA A 431 -2.07 -14.89 -4.12
CA ALA A 431 -0.96 -15.28 -3.26
C ALA A 431 0.26 -14.44 -3.61
N PHE A 432 0.81 -13.70 -2.64
CA PHE A 432 1.99 -12.88 -2.84
C PHE A 432 3.18 -13.50 -2.11
N THR A 433 4.19 -13.92 -2.87
CA THR A 433 5.42 -14.53 -2.32
C THR A 433 6.25 -13.50 -1.55
N LEU A 434 7.24 -13.95 -0.79
CA LEU A 434 8.04 -13.10 0.10
C LEU A 434 9.54 -13.45 0.11
N SER A 435 9.91 -14.69 -0.24
CA SER A 435 11.23 -15.21 0.11
C SER A 435 12.38 -14.67 -0.73
N SER A 436 12.08 -14.07 -1.88
CA SER A 436 13.02 -13.37 -2.74
C SER A 436 13.28 -11.91 -2.32
N HIS A 437 13.00 -11.56 -1.06
CA HIS A 437 13.31 -10.26 -0.45
C HIS A 437 14.61 -10.31 0.38
N GLU A 438 15.34 -9.19 0.48
CA GLU A 438 16.59 -9.08 1.26
C GLU A 438 16.36 -9.45 2.74
N PRO A 439 17.29 -10.15 3.40
CA PRO A 439 18.64 -10.51 2.95
C PRO A 439 18.72 -11.82 2.14
N PHE A 440 17.61 -12.24 1.50
CA PHE A 440 17.52 -13.42 0.62
C PHE A 440 17.82 -14.74 1.34
N GLU A 441 17.35 -14.84 2.59
CA GLU A 441 17.44 -16.06 3.40
C GLU A 441 16.55 -17.16 2.81
N ILE A 442 17.06 -18.39 2.78
CA ILE A 442 16.31 -19.57 2.33
C ILE A 442 16.49 -20.74 3.31
N PRO A 443 15.45 -21.54 3.56
CA PRO A 443 15.49 -22.67 4.48
C PRO A 443 15.89 -23.99 3.80
N ILE A 444 16.54 -23.92 2.63
CA ILE A 444 17.05 -25.08 1.88
C ILE A 444 18.53 -24.89 1.53
N PRO A 445 19.29 -25.96 1.24
CA PRO A 445 20.65 -25.84 0.73
C PRO A 445 20.70 -24.97 -0.53
N ARG A 446 21.69 -24.07 -0.59
CA ARG A 446 21.94 -23.22 -1.77
C ARG A 446 22.31 -24.08 -2.97
N LYS A 447 21.69 -23.79 -4.11
CA LYS A 447 22.03 -24.41 -5.41
C LYS A 447 23.23 -23.73 -6.05
N PHE A 448 23.27 -22.40 -6.02
CA PHE A 448 24.33 -21.60 -6.62
C PHE A 448 25.37 -21.24 -5.57
N ARG A 449 26.65 -21.43 -5.90
CA ARG A 449 27.77 -21.07 -5.02
C ARG A 449 27.87 -19.55 -4.89
N GLY A 450 28.41 -19.09 -3.76
CA GLY A 450 28.62 -17.68 -3.48
C GLY A 450 27.88 -17.21 -2.23
N THR A 451 28.36 -16.10 -1.69
CA THR A 451 27.79 -15.41 -0.52
C THR A 451 27.56 -13.92 -0.79
N ASP A 452 27.91 -13.44 -1.98
CA ASP A 452 27.56 -12.10 -2.43
C ASP A 452 26.05 -11.97 -2.67
N GLU A 453 25.58 -10.73 -2.68
CA GLU A 453 24.15 -10.42 -2.82
C GLU A 453 23.52 -11.00 -4.09
N THR A 454 24.26 -11.06 -5.20
CA THR A 454 23.74 -11.64 -6.45
C THR A 454 23.57 -13.15 -6.34
N ALA A 455 24.54 -13.86 -5.75
CA ALA A 455 24.43 -15.29 -5.49
C ALA A 455 23.28 -15.59 -4.50
N LEU A 456 23.10 -14.76 -3.46
CA LEU A 456 21.99 -14.90 -2.52
C LEU A 456 20.63 -14.68 -3.22
N PHE A 457 20.51 -13.63 -4.05
CA PHE A 457 19.31 -13.35 -4.83
C PHE A 457 18.97 -14.46 -5.83
N ARG A 458 19.96 -15.01 -6.55
CA ARG A 458 19.75 -16.18 -7.42
C ARG A 458 19.18 -17.38 -6.66
N ASN A 459 19.72 -17.64 -5.46
CA ASN A 459 19.26 -18.74 -4.62
C ASN A 459 17.85 -18.52 -4.06
N SER A 460 17.48 -17.27 -3.73
CA SER A 460 16.13 -16.96 -3.25
C SER A 460 15.08 -17.10 -4.35
N VAL A 461 15.35 -16.60 -5.56
CA VAL A 461 14.48 -16.79 -6.73
C VAL A 461 14.32 -18.28 -7.06
N TYR A 462 15.43 -19.04 -7.05
CA TYR A 462 15.38 -20.50 -7.25
C TYR A 462 14.56 -21.22 -6.17
N TYR A 463 14.68 -20.78 -4.93
CA TYR A 463 13.91 -21.36 -3.82
C TYR A 463 12.40 -21.09 -3.96
N THR A 464 12.00 -19.87 -4.34
CA THR A 464 10.61 -19.54 -4.64
C THR A 464 10.09 -20.36 -5.83
N ASP A 465 10.89 -20.53 -6.88
CA ASP A 465 10.54 -21.40 -8.01
C ASP A 465 10.42 -22.89 -7.62
N TRP A 466 11.27 -23.38 -6.72
CA TRP A 466 11.16 -24.73 -6.14
C TRP A 466 9.87 -24.90 -5.34
N ALA A 467 9.52 -23.90 -4.51
CA ALA A 467 8.28 -23.90 -3.74
C ALA A 467 7.05 -23.87 -4.67
N LEU A 468 7.12 -23.10 -5.76
CA LEU A 468 6.13 -23.10 -6.82
C LEU A 468 6.02 -24.48 -7.48
N GLY A 469 7.13 -25.15 -7.78
CA GLY A 469 7.13 -26.52 -8.32
C GLY A 469 6.37 -27.51 -7.43
N ARG A 470 6.60 -27.46 -6.11
CA ARG A 470 5.86 -28.24 -5.12
C ARG A 470 4.37 -27.89 -5.11
N PHE A 471 4.04 -26.61 -5.08
CA PHE A 471 2.66 -26.14 -5.15
C PHE A 471 1.93 -26.70 -6.37
N LEU A 472 2.56 -26.63 -7.55
CA LEU A 472 1.98 -27.12 -8.80
C LEU A 472 1.80 -28.63 -8.82
N HIS A 473 2.74 -29.39 -8.26
CA HIS A 473 2.65 -30.84 -8.15
C HIS A 473 1.42 -31.28 -7.34
N GLU A 474 1.21 -30.67 -6.18
CA GLU A 474 0.07 -30.94 -5.30
C GLU A 474 -1.24 -30.38 -5.86
N ALA A 475 -1.21 -29.17 -6.43
CA ALA A 475 -2.38 -28.52 -7.01
C ALA A 475 -2.98 -29.36 -8.14
N ARG A 476 -2.17 -29.94 -9.03
CA ARG A 476 -2.63 -30.79 -10.14
C ARG A 476 -3.42 -32.03 -9.71
N GLN A 477 -3.27 -32.46 -8.47
CA GLN A 477 -3.99 -33.59 -7.91
C GLN A 477 -5.33 -33.20 -7.27
N GLN A 478 -5.61 -31.88 -7.17
CA GLN A 478 -6.84 -31.39 -6.55
C GLN A 478 -7.99 -31.30 -7.55
N PRO A 479 -9.24 -31.61 -7.14
CA PRO A 479 -10.41 -31.57 -8.03
C PRO A 479 -10.69 -30.20 -8.66
N TRP A 480 -10.24 -29.12 -8.03
CA TRP A 480 -10.46 -27.75 -8.53
C TRP A 480 -9.53 -27.36 -9.68
N TYR A 481 -8.39 -28.06 -9.87
CA TYR A 481 -7.31 -27.61 -10.77
C TYR A 481 -7.68 -27.59 -12.25
N ASP A 482 -8.47 -28.57 -12.70
CA ASP A 482 -8.88 -28.67 -14.10
C ASP A 482 -9.72 -27.47 -14.56
N ASN A 483 -10.39 -26.82 -13.62
CA ASN A 483 -11.17 -25.60 -13.83
C ASN A 483 -10.43 -24.32 -13.37
N THR A 484 -9.11 -24.37 -13.18
CA THR A 484 -8.34 -23.22 -12.67
C THR A 484 -7.46 -22.58 -13.73
N LEU A 485 -7.54 -21.25 -13.82
CA LEU A 485 -6.54 -20.40 -14.44
C LEU A 485 -5.50 -20.00 -13.39
N LEU A 486 -4.24 -20.30 -13.65
CA LEU A 486 -3.10 -19.77 -12.91
C LEU A 486 -2.60 -18.51 -13.63
N VAL A 487 -2.46 -17.41 -12.90
CA VAL A 487 -1.81 -16.17 -13.38
C VAL A 487 -0.54 -15.99 -12.56
N LEU A 488 0.63 -16.12 -13.17
CA LEU A 488 1.92 -15.92 -12.50
C LEU A 488 2.58 -14.68 -13.05
N VAL A 489 2.88 -13.71 -12.20
CA VAL A 489 3.45 -12.43 -12.61
C VAL A 489 4.27 -11.81 -11.50
N ALA A 490 5.37 -11.13 -11.84
CA ALA A 490 6.12 -10.39 -10.85
C ALA A 490 5.47 -9.06 -10.46
N ASP A 491 5.68 -8.62 -9.22
CA ASP A 491 5.30 -7.28 -8.76
C ASP A 491 6.25 -6.20 -9.28
N HIS A 492 7.55 -6.50 -9.38
CA HIS A 492 8.56 -5.69 -10.04
C HIS A 492 9.78 -6.54 -10.41
N GLY A 493 10.70 -5.97 -11.19
CA GLY A 493 12.02 -6.57 -11.40
C GLY A 493 13.08 -5.99 -10.45
N HIS A 494 14.35 -6.24 -10.75
CA HIS A 494 15.43 -6.02 -9.80
C HIS A 494 16.72 -5.51 -10.49
N THR A 495 17.54 -4.74 -9.78
CA THR A 495 18.83 -4.25 -10.31
C THR A 495 19.84 -5.40 -10.46
N LEU A 496 19.69 -6.46 -9.68
CA LEU A 496 20.45 -7.70 -9.81
C LEU A 496 19.79 -8.68 -10.79
N PRO A 497 20.58 -9.58 -11.43
CA PRO A 497 22.04 -9.53 -11.54
C PRO A 497 22.50 -8.34 -12.41
N GLY A 498 23.79 -8.01 -12.36
CA GLY A 498 24.43 -7.02 -13.25
C GLY A 498 24.41 -5.57 -12.77
N PHE A 499 23.76 -5.27 -11.64
CA PHE A 499 23.69 -3.91 -11.06
C PHE A 499 23.15 -2.87 -12.06
N SER A 500 22.07 -3.20 -12.78
CA SER A 500 21.40 -2.28 -13.68
C SER A 500 21.07 -0.97 -12.97
N ALA A 501 21.18 0.16 -13.68
CA ALA A 501 20.78 1.46 -13.14
C ALA A 501 19.31 1.44 -12.67
N VAL A 502 18.98 2.26 -11.68
CA VAL A 502 17.66 2.25 -11.03
C VAL A 502 16.51 2.60 -11.97
N ASP A 503 16.81 3.33 -13.04
CA ASP A 503 15.92 3.77 -14.11
C ASP A 503 15.99 2.88 -15.36
N SER A 504 16.90 1.89 -15.41
CA SER A 504 17.17 1.12 -16.62
C SER A 504 15.99 0.21 -17.01
N PRO A 505 15.57 0.16 -18.29
CA PRO A 505 14.42 -0.63 -18.73
C PRO A 505 14.49 -2.14 -18.42
N ASP A 506 15.69 -2.72 -18.44
CA ASP A 506 15.92 -4.16 -18.16
C ASP A 506 15.57 -4.53 -16.70
N LYS A 507 15.69 -3.60 -15.76
CA LYS A 507 15.20 -3.75 -14.38
C LYS A 507 13.69 -3.93 -14.34
N PHE A 508 12.95 -3.31 -15.25
CA PHE A 508 11.49 -3.32 -15.22
C PHE A 508 10.88 -4.45 -16.03
N GLN A 509 11.64 -5.20 -16.84
CA GLN A 509 11.08 -6.34 -17.57
C GLN A 509 10.81 -7.51 -16.61
N ILE A 510 9.57 -8.00 -16.62
CA ILE A 510 9.05 -9.00 -15.67
C ILE A 510 8.39 -10.18 -16.39
N PRO A 511 8.39 -11.39 -15.78
CA PRO A 511 7.65 -12.52 -16.31
C PRO A 511 6.13 -12.35 -16.13
N LEU A 512 5.36 -12.81 -17.13
CA LEU A 512 3.93 -13.06 -17.03
C LEU A 512 3.60 -14.37 -17.75
N VAL A 513 3.03 -15.32 -17.01
CA VAL A 513 2.63 -16.63 -17.51
C VAL A 513 1.18 -16.92 -17.11
N LEU A 514 0.35 -17.26 -18.08
CA LEU A 514 -0.97 -17.85 -17.84
C LEU A 514 -0.88 -19.36 -18.00
N ALA A 515 -1.37 -20.11 -17.03
CA ALA A 515 -1.29 -21.57 -17.01
C ALA A 515 -2.53 -22.20 -16.36
N GLY A 516 -2.49 -23.50 -16.08
CA GLY A 516 -3.54 -24.22 -15.37
C GLY A 516 -4.50 -25.00 -16.27
N GLY A 517 -5.39 -25.76 -15.64
CA GLY A 517 -6.32 -26.65 -16.33
C GLY A 517 -7.33 -25.92 -17.21
N ALA A 518 -7.72 -24.70 -16.84
CA ALA A 518 -8.75 -23.93 -17.57
C ALA A 518 -8.33 -23.49 -18.98
N LEU A 519 -7.03 -23.53 -19.31
CA LEU A 519 -6.54 -23.18 -20.65
C LEU A 519 -7.04 -24.16 -21.71
N ARG A 520 -7.45 -23.60 -22.85
CA ARG A 520 -7.74 -24.36 -24.06
C ARG A 520 -6.48 -25.10 -24.56
N PRO A 521 -6.60 -26.31 -25.12
CA PRO A 521 -5.46 -27.01 -25.70
C PRO A 521 -4.69 -26.15 -26.72
N GLU A 522 -5.40 -25.38 -27.55
CA GLU A 522 -4.83 -24.55 -28.62
C GLU A 522 -4.08 -23.32 -28.08
N ALA A 523 -4.35 -22.92 -26.84
CA ALA A 523 -3.64 -21.81 -26.20
C ALA A 523 -2.28 -22.23 -25.61
N ARG A 524 -2.08 -23.53 -25.35
CA ARG A 524 -0.88 -24.03 -24.66
C ARG A 524 0.36 -23.94 -25.55
N GLY A 525 1.49 -23.56 -24.96
CA GLY A 525 2.76 -23.34 -25.66
C GLY A 525 2.84 -22.02 -26.44
N ARG A 526 1.84 -21.14 -26.31
CA ARG A 526 1.80 -19.86 -27.02
C ARG A 526 2.74 -18.84 -26.39
N VAL A 527 3.48 -18.11 -27.24
CA VAL A 527 4.26 -16.93 -26.84
C VAL A 527 3.63 -15.66 -27.41
N VAL A 528 3.10 -14.83 -26.53
CA VAL A 528 2.56 -13.50 -26.84
C VAL A 528 3.70 -12.49 -26.77
N ARG A 529 4.03 -11.89 -27.92
CA ARG A 529 5.13 -10.92 -28.06
C ARG A 529 4.66 -9.45 -27.99
N SER A 530 3.37 -9.21 -27.78
CA SER A 530 2.81 -7.88 -27.60
C SER A 530 3.54 -7.14 -26.47
N LEU A 531 4.02 -5.92 -26.75
CA LEU A 531 4.60 -5.06 -25.74
C LEU A 531 3.48 -4.50 -24.83
N GLY A 532 3.65 -4.63 -23.52
CA GLY A 532 2.66 -4.17 -22.56
C GLY A 532 3.23 -3.86 -21.19
N SER A 533 2.36 -3.33 -20.34
CA SER A 533 2.68 -3.02 -18.94
C SER A 533 1.93 -3.96 -18.00
N GLN A 534 2.43 -4.08 -16.79
CA GLN A 534 1.78 -4.73 -15.67
C GLN A 534 0.33 -4.22 -15.44
N THR A 535 0.05 -2.96 -15.79
CA THR A 535 -1.31 -2.38 -15.73
C THR A 535 -2.31 -3.08 -16.65
N ASP A 536 -1.86 -3.71 -17.74
CA ASP A 536 -2.71 -4.33 -18.77
C ASP A 536 -3.31 -5.67 -18.32
N ILE A 537 -2.75 -6.28 -17.27
CA ILE A 537 -3.14 -7.62 -16.81
C ILE A 537 -4.59 -7.65 -16.32
N ALA A 538 -5.07 -6.58 -15.69
CA ALA A 538 -6.44 -6.51 -15.20
C ALA A 538 -7.47 -6.59 -16.35
N ALA A 539 -7.31 -5.79 -17.42
CA ALA A 539 -8.18 -5.84 -18.58
C ALA A 539 -8.05 -7.15 -19.35
N THR A 540 -6.84 -7.70 -19.51
CA THR A 540 -6.66 -9.03 -20.13
C THR A 540 -7.39 -10.12 -19.35
N LEU A 541 -7.23 -10.18 -18.03
CA LEU A 541 -7.92 -11.17 -17.21
C LEU A 541 -9.44 -11.02 -17.32
N LEU A 542 -9.97 -9.81 -17.17
CA LEU A 542 -11.41 -9.57 -17.24
C LEU A 542 -11.98 -9.89 -18.63
N ALA A 543 -11.25 -9.60 -19.71
CA ALA A 543 -11.63 -10.00 -21.06
C ALA A 543 -11.74 -11.53 -21.20
N GLN A 544 -10.79 -12.29 -20.63
CA GLN A 544 -10.84 -13.76 -20.63
C GLN A 544 -12.03 -14.31 -19.85
N LEU A 545 -12.43 -13.63 -18.77
CA LEU A 545 -13.58 -13.99 -17.95
C LEU A 545 -14.92 -13.45 -18.50
N GLN A 546 -14.90 -12.77 -19.65
CA GLN A 546 -16.06 -12.08 -20.24
C GLN A 546 -16.72 -11.08 -19.27
N LEU A 547 -15.90 -10.39 -18.48
CA LEU A 547 -16.30 -9.36 -17.52
C LEU A 547 -15.93 -7.95 -18.02
N PRO A 548 -16.69 -6.91 -17.63
CA PRO A 548 -16.41 -5.55 -18.06
C PRO A 548 -15.11 -5.03 -17.43
N ALA A 549 -14.26 -4.42 -18.27
CA ALA A 549 -13.01 -3.76 -17.86
C ALA A 549 -13.09 -2.22 -17.92
N THR A 550 -14.28 -1.64 -18.09
CA THR A 550 -14.48 -0.19 -18.32
C THR A 550 -13.95 0.70 -17.20
N GLY A 551 -13.94 0.22 -15.95
CA GLY A 551 -13.36 0.94 -14.82
C GLY A 551 -11.84 1.05 -14.85
N TYR A 552 -11.15 0.20 -15.63
CA TYR A 552 -9.69 0.10 -15.70
C TYR A 552 -9.13 0.93 -16.86
N ARG A 553 -9.30 2.26 -16.78
CA ARG A 553 -8.95 3.21 -17.86
C ARG A 553 -7.51 3.11 -18.38
N TRP A 554 -6.57 2.69 -17.52
CA TRP A 554 -5.14 2.59 -17.82
C TRP A 554 -4.69 1.15 -18.11
N SER A 555 -5.65 0.27 -18.43
CA SER A 555 -5.46 -1.14 -18.72
C SER A 555 -6.04 -1.47 -20.09
N ARG A 556 -5.32 -2.24 -20.89
CA ARG A 556 -5.80 -2.77 -22.18
C ARG A 556 -5.61 -4.28 -22.25
N ASP A 557 -6.36 -4.95 -23.12
CA ASP A 557 -6.19 -6.37 -23.36
C ASP A 557 -4.96 -6.64 -24.23
N LEU A 558 -3.91 -7.23 -23.64
CA LEU A 558 -2.66 -7.64 -24.28
C LEU A 558 -2.83 -8.61 -25.47
N LEU A 559 -3.96 -9.30 -25.57
CA LEU A 559 -4.26 -10.20 -26.68
C LEU A 559 -4.87 -9.47 -27.88
N ARG A 560 -5.25 -8.21 -27.71
CA ARG A 560 -5.79 -7.36 -28.78
C ARG A 560 -4.74 -6.33 -29.21
N PRO A 561 -4.46 -6.23 -30.52
CA PRO A 561 -3.52 -5.23 -31.02
C PRO A 561 -4.06 -3.81 -30.81
N VAL A 562 -3.16 -2.91 -30.41
CA VAL A 562 -3.41 -1.47 -30.30
C VAL A 562 -2.61 -0.71 -31.35
N GLN A 563 -3.04 0.51 -31.68
CA GLN A 563 -2.38 1.33 -32.69
C GLN A 563 -0.91 1.62 -32.32
N GLN A 564 -0.60 1.80 -31.04
CA GLN A 564 0.75 2.11 -30.56
C GLN A 564 1.09 1.30 -29.30
N PRO A 565 1.61 0.06 -29.46
CA PRO A 565 2.02 -0.77 -28.33
C PRO A 565 3.17 -0.12 -27.58
N SER A 566 3.13 -0.19 -26.26
CA SER A 566 3.99 0.61 -25.39
C SER A 566 4.00 0.07 -23.96
N ALA A 567 5.05 0.38 -23.21
CA ALA A 567 5.08 0.18 -21.77
C ALA A 567 5.63 1.44 -21.08
N PHE A 568 4.98 1.83 -19.98
CA PHE A 568 5.37 2.95 -19.15
C PHE A 568 5.70 2.44 -17.76
N TYR A 569 6.79 2.92 -17.18
CA TYR A 569 7.21 2.60 -15.82
C TYR A 569 7.75 3.84 -15.11
N CYS A 570 7.61 3.89 -13.78
CA CYS A 570 8.13 4.96 -12.94
C CYS A 570 9.24 4.47 -12.01
N TYR A 571 10.24 5.32 -11.84
CA TYR A 571 11.16 5.30 -10.70
C TYR A 571 10.96 6.59 -9.88
N ASN A 572 11.73 6.79 -8.82
CA ASN A 572 11.60 8.04 -8.05
C ASN A 572 12.01 9.23 -8.92
N ASP A 573 11.13 10.22 -9.00
CA ASP A 573 11.32 11.45 -9.76
C ASP A 573 11.57 11.27 -11.26
N GLY A 574 11.10 10.18 -11.86
CA GLY A 574 11.23 9.99 -13.31
C GLY A 574 10.43 8.82 -13.86
N PHE A 575 10.50 8.67 -15.18
CA PHE A 575 9.83 7.60 -15.91
C PHE A 575 10.70 7.01 -17.00
N GLY A 576 10.34 5.81 -17.43
CA GLY A 576 10.77 5.26 -18.71
C GLY A 576 9.59 4.89 -19.59
N PHE A 577 9.82 5.00 -20.90
CA PHE A 577 8.82 4.73 -21.92
C PHE A 577 9.40 3.85 -23.03
N VAL A 578 8.80 2.67 -23.21
CA VAL A 578 9.24 1.64 -24.14
C VAL A 578 8.23 1.53 -25.27
N THR A 579 8.73 1.48 -26.51
CA THR A 579 7.95 1.17 -27.71
C THR A 579 8.72 0.16 -28.56
N PRO A 580 8.16 -0.38 -29.66
CA PRO A 580 8.93 -1.22 -30.59
C PRO A 580 10.19 -0.54 -31.17
N ALA A 581 10.27 0.80 -31.16
CA ALA A 581 11.46 1.53 -31.62
C ALA A 581 12.62 1.53 -30.59
N GLY A 582 12.37 1.07 -29.36
CA GLY A 582 13.33 1.08 -28.26
C GLY A 582 12.81 1.80 -27.01
N SER A 583 13.71 2.09 -26.08
CA SER A 583 13.39 2.70 -24.79
C SER A 583 14.02 4.07 -24.61
N LEU A 584 13.41 4.90 -23.78
CA LEU A 584 14.02 6.10 -23.23
C LEU A 584 13.63 6.25 -21.75
N THR A 585 14.45 6.98 -21.01
CA THR A 585 14.23 7.33 -19.60
C THR A 585 14.40 8.83 -19.40
N PHE A 586 13.61 9.41 -18.51
CA PHE A 586 13.53 10.84 -18.28
C PHE A 586 13.46 11.15 -16.78
N ASP A 587 14.33 12.07 -16.34
CA ASP A 587 14.42 12.53 -14.97
C ASP A 587 13.72 13.88 -14.81
N ASN A 588 12.70 13.92 -13.95
CA ASN A 588 11.85 15.08 -13.72
C ASN A 588 12.55 16.18 -12.92
N VAL A 589 13.65 15.88 -12.20
CA VAL A 589 14.40 16.88 -11.43
C VAL A 589 15.26 17.72 -12.36
N SER A 590 16.03 17.07 -13.22
CA SER A 590 16.91 17.72 -14.20
C SER A 590 16.16 18.18 -15.44
N GLY A 591 14.98 17.62 -15.70
CA GLY A 591 14.20 17.87 -16.92
C GLY A 591 14.87 17.31 -18.17
N ARG A 592 15.70 16.27 -18.02
CA ARG A 592 16.53 15.71 -19.09
C ARG A 592 16.35 14.21 -19.23
N GLU A 593 16.64 13.72 -20.43
CA GLU A 593 16.73 12.30 -20.70
C GLU A 593 17.99 11.72 -20.04
N THR A 594 17.85 10.61 -19.31
CA THR A 594 18.99 9.90 -18.72
C THR A 594 19.52 8.81 -19.66
N SER A 595 18.64 8.22 -20.49
CA SER A 595 19.01 7.25 -21.51
C SER A 595 18.04 7.26 -22.70
N ARG A 596 18.56 6.91 -23.88
CA ARG A 596 17.77 6.75 -25.12
C ARG A 596 18.41 5.69 -26.01
N THR A 597 17.65 4.70 -26.45
CA THR A 597 18.08 3.76 -27.49
C THR A 597 18.32 4.50 -28.81
N LYS A 598 19.44 4.20 -29.50
CA LYS A 598 19.76 4.81 -30.80
C LYS A 598 18.61 4.61 -31.79
N GLY A 599 18.14 5.70 -32.40
CA GLY A 599 17.04 5.68 -33.38
C GLY A 599 15.64 5.93 -32.80
N VAL A 600 15.48 5.97 -31.47
CA VAL A 600 14.21 6.35 -30.84
C VAL A 600 13.87 7.81 -31.17
N PRO A 601 12.69 8.12 -31.73
CA PRO A 601 12.33 9.48 -32.15
C PRO A 601 11.97 10.38 -30.96
N SER A 602 12.15 11.69 -31.09
CA SER A 602 11.77 12.66 -30.04
C SER A 602 10.27 12.66 -29.73
N ARG A 603 9.43 12.19 -30.65
CA ARG A 603 7.99 11.97 -30.40
C ARG A 603 7.77 11.01 -29.22
N GLN A 604 8.61 10.00 -29.05
CA GLN A 604 8.48 9.03 -27.95
C GLN A 604 8.64 9.71 -26.57
N LEU A 605 9.53 10.70 -26.45
CA LEU A 605 9.67 11.47 -25.21
C LEU A 605 8.39 12.23 -24.91
N ARG A 606 7.83 12.95 -25.91
CA ARG A 606 6.57 13.68 -25.74
C ARG A 606 5.42 12.75 -25.37
N GLN A 607 5.41 11.50 -25.84
CA GLN A 607 4.42 10.51 -25.45
C GLN A 607 4.58 10.04 -24.01
N GLY A 608 5.82 9.80 -23.56
CA GLY A 608 6.10 9.49 -22.15
C GLY A 608 5.68 10.63 -21.22
N GLN A 609 6.06 11.87 -21.55
CA GLN A 609 5.63 13.08 -20.84
C GLN A 609 4.10 13.23 -20.81
N ALA A 610 3.44 13.01 -21.96
CA ALA A 610 1.98 13.04 -22.03
C ALA A 610 1.33 11.97 -21.14
N TYR A 611 1.90 10.76 -21.11
CA TYR A 611 1.41 9.68 -20.27
C TYR A 611 1.55 10.04 -18.78
N GLU A 612 2.75 10.45 -18.36
CA GLU A 612 3.01 10.85 -16.98
C GLU A 612 2.09 12.00 -16.56
N GLN A 613 2.01 13.07 -17.36
CA GLN A 613 1.11 14.20 -17.11
C GLN A 613 -0.33 13.74 -16.88
N LEU A 614 -0.92 12.99 -17.82
CA LEU A 614 -2.32 12.58 -17.70
C LEU A 614 -2.54 11.60 -16.54
N SER A 615 -1.57 10.72 -16.26
CA SER A 615 -1.63 9.80 -15.12
C SER A 615 -1.50 10.53 -13.78
N MET A 616 -0.69 11.59 -13.72
CA MET A 616 -0.54 12.46 -12.54
C MET A 616 -1.76 13.35 -12.34
N GLN A 617 -2.35 13.89 -13.41
CA GLN A 617 -3.63 14.61 -13.35
C GLN A 617 -4.74 13.69 -12.83
N ASP A 618 -4.83 12.45 -13.34
CA ASP A 618 -5.78 11.46 -12.85
C ASP A 618 -5.53 11.08 -11.38
N TYR A 619 -4.26 10.94 -10.98
CA TYR A 619 -3.87 10.73 -9.58
C TYR A 619 -4.27 11.91 -8.68
N GLN A 620 -4.10 13.15 -9.14
CA GLN A 620 -4.41 14.36 -8.37
C GLN A 620 -5.92 14.55 -8.19
N ASN A 621 -6.71 14.18 -9.20
CA ASN A 621 -8.18 14.31 -9.20
C ASN A 621 -8.93 13.25 -8.37
N LYS A 622 -8.23 12.20 -7.90
CA LYS A 622 -8.73 11.27 -6.87
C LYS A 622 -8.50 11.84 -5.48
#